data_AF-A0A3R7CUH2-F1
#
_entry.id   AF-A0A3R7CUH2-F1
#
_cell.length_a   1.000
_cell.length_b   1.000
_cell.length_c   1.000
_cell.angle_alpha   90.00
_cell.angle_beta   90.00
_cell.angle_gamma   90.00
#
_symmetry.space_group_name_H-M   'P 1'
#
loop_
_entity.id
_entity.type
_entity.pdbx_description
1 polymer ?
#
loop_
_entity_poly.entity_id
_entity_poly.type
_entity_poly.pdbx_seq_one_letter_code
_entity_poly.pdbx_strand_id
1 'polypeptide(L)'
;MENEDPQAPPPRRPRGRPVLTGLHKARPKKFKYQNIAYKKKMEVIECVDALGVAETLDRHFGHLRGPSRETTRKKVYKWLKQRNIIQEKAADRRTANLKCSRTNGVGTSLPHDAEEQLAKWVASMRKDGVPVTPHMPQQMALETAIDLGLPDDAFHAGWHWMRGFKKRHGLAIRARTHQGQDTQGDGEAALAAFVQRVQAVVVEHGIDVIYNADQTGVNYEYLPAKTMQSKGDKTVLIKCGGKTKDRATAMLLANSNGDKLPMFLVLKTTASKDKSVVQENLTQRHGFGKQVWKQVEPLQARFNCRLYDNPTAWWNSDISVAFLKFHFENRPDRSTKKMLLLWDDFSAHFTDEVVECARELNVVLEKVPPRFTWICQPADVAWIRPMKTRLRQLWIDLIRHQVRHHKHQATTFKLVPPSRATIVRWITQVWDDLPRSTILNGFGKCKLIQPVTQSDEIEAAFVDEDMLAQLHVGCAVDDTIDPSDDIDHHDELE
;
A
#
# COMPACT_ATOMS: atom_id res chain seq x y z
N MET A 1 -27.07 -1.59 52.53
CA MET A 1 -25.73 -2.15 52.77
C MET A 1 -25.20 -2.59 51.43
N GLU A 2 -24.65 -1.63 50.69
CA GLU A 2 -24.04 -1.85 49.39
C GLU A 2 -22.53 -1.71 49.59
N ASN A 3 -21.82 -2.80 49.32
CA ASN A 3 -20.36 -2.87 49.31
C ASN A 3 -19.88 -2.42 47.93
N GLU A 4 -19.27 -1.24 47.84
CA GLU A 4 -18.47 -0.83 46.68
C GLU A 4 -16.98 -1.09 46.97
N ASP A 5 -16.37 -1.92 46.11
CA ASP A 5 -14.96 -2.31 46.08
C ASP A 5 -14.10 -1.17 45.50
N PRO A 6 -12.90 -0.82 46.05
CA PRO A 6 -12.15 0.35 45.64
C PRO A 6 -11.41 0.14 44.30
N GLN A 7 -11.69 1.02 43.35
CA GLN A 7 -11.06 1.11 42.02
C GLN A 7 -9.52 1.17 42.08
N ALA A 8 -8.86 0.27 41.35
CA ALA A 8 -7.41 0.22 41.17
C ALA A 8 -6.86 1.46 40.40
N PRO A 9 -5.65 1.96 40.71
CA PRO A 9 -5.10 3.15 40.07
C PRO A 9 -4.60 2.89 38.64
N PRO A 10 -4.63 3.90 37.75
CA PRO A 10 -4.29 3.74 36.34
C PRO A 10 -2.80 3.45 36.09
N PRO A 11 -2.44 2.80 34.97
CA PRO A 11 -1.07 2.32 34.72
C PRO A 11 -0.09 3.47 34.49
N ARG A 12 1.09 3.37 35.14
CA ARG A 12 2.18 4.35 35.05
C ARG A 12 2.78 4.37 33.64
N ARG A 13 2.97 5.59 33.09
CA ARG A 13 3.69 5.80 31.82
C ARG A 13 5.13 5.24 31.91
N PRO A 14 5.68 4.68 30.82
CA PRO A 14 7.03 4.12 30.81
C PRO A 14 8.08 5.21 31.10
N ARG A 15 8.97 4.93 32.06
CA ARG A 15 10.09 5.82 32.40
C ARG A 15 11.08 5.83 31.24
N GLY A 16 11.38 7.03 30.74
CA GLY A 16 12.40 7.23 29.71
C GLY A 16 13.79 6.77 30.16
N ARG A 17 14.68 6.62 29.17
CA ARG A 17 16.07 6.14 29.31
C ARG A 17 16.83 6.88 30.43
N PRO A 18 17.56 6.18 31.33
CA PRO A 18 18.41 6.82 32.32
C PRO A 18 19.48 7.68 31.63
N VAL A 19 19.65 8.91 32.09
CA VAL A 19 20.74 9.79 31.64
C VAL A 19 22.04 9.28 32.27
N LEU A 20 23.06 9.03 31.43
CA LEU A 20 24.43 8.76 31.87
C LEU A 20 24.95 9.93 32.70
N THR A 21 25.01 9.76 34.03
CA THR A 21 25.68 10.67 34.94
C THR A 21 27.17 10.41 34.91
N GLY A 22 27.97 11.34 34.38
CA GLY A 22 29.44 11.23 34.48
C GLY A 22 30.27 12.07 33.50
N LEU A 23 29.71 12.50 32.36
CA LEU A 23 30.46 13.31 31.38
C LEU A 23 30.05 14.78 31.50
N HIS A 24 30.97 15.58 32.04
CA HIS A 24 30.96 17.04 32.20
C HIS A 24 29.56 17.69 32.36
N LYS A 25 29.19 18.05 33.61
CA LYS A 25 28.09 19.02 33.82
C LYS A 25 28.38 20.24 32.94
N ALA A 26 27.53 20.46 31.93
CA ALA A 26 27.63 21.65 31.10
C ALA A 26 27.75 22.86 32.02
N ARG A 27 28.82 23.65 31.86
CA ARG A 27 29.01 24.87 32.66
C ARG A 27 27.70 25.66 32.58
N PRO A 28 27.09 26.06 33.72
CA PRO A 28 25.83 26.80 33.69
C PRO A 28 26.05 28.03 32.81
N LYS A 29 25.20 28.18 31.77
CA LYS A 29 25.29 29.30 30.84
C LYS A 29 25.24 30.60 31.65
N LYS A 30 26.37 31.32 31.74
CA LYS A 30 26.51 32.58 32.49
C LYS A 30 25.53 33.66 32.02
N PHE A 31 24.99 33.52 30.80
CA PHE A 31 24.00 34.42 30.22
C PHE A 31 22.78 33.64 29.73
N LYS A 32 21.65 33.74 30.45
CA LYS A 32 20.34 33.29 29.96
C LYS A 32 19.69 34.43 29.17
N TYR A 33 19.79 34.40 27.85
CA TYR A 33 19.00 35.30 27.00
C TYR A 33 17.52 34.91 27.08
N GLN A 34 16.73 35.68 27.85
CA GLN A 34 15.28 35.57 27.80
C GLN A 34 14.78 36.24 26.52
N ASN A 35 14.41 35.43 25.53
CA ASN A 35 13.74 35.90 24.32
C ASN A 35 12.23 35.96 24.54
N ILE A 36 11.65 37.13 24.26
CA ILE A 36 10.24 37.44 24.48
C ILE A 36 9.45 37.27 23.16
N ALA A 37 8.20 36.79 23.24
CA ALA A 37 7.32 36.60 22.09
C ALA A 37 6.87 37.94 21.47
N TYR A 38 6.50 37.95 20.18
CA TYR A 38 6.03 39.16 19.50
C TYR A 38 4.80 39.79 20.17
N LYS A 39 3.84 38.98 20.63
CA LYS A 39 2.69 39.46 21.41
C LYS A 39 3.12 40.28 22.64
N LYS A 40 4.05 39.72 23.43
CA LYS A 40 4.53 40.39 24.65
C LYS A 40 5.40 41.61 24.35
N LYS A 41 6.11 41.63 23.21
CA LYS A 41 6.81 42.84 22.74
C LYS A 41 5.83 43.94 22.38
N MET A 42 4.70 43.61 21.76
CA MET A 42 3.66 44.58 21.42
C MET A 42 3.01 45.18 22.68
N GLU A 43 2.63 44.35 23.66
CA GLU A 43 2.13 44.83 24.96
C GLU A 43 3.10 45.80 25.66
N VAL A 44 4.41 45.54 25.55
CA VAL A 44 5.44 46.44 26.10
C VAL A 44 5.51 47.75 25.33
N ILE A 45 5.38 47.72 23.99
CA ILE A 45 5.36 48.94 23.16
C ILE A 45 4.13 49.80 23.51
N GLU A 46 2.95 49.20 23.62
CA GLU A 46 1.71 49.90 24.00
C GLU A 46 1.83 50.52 25.40
N CYS A 47 2.47 49.84 26.34
CA CYS A 47 2.75 50.39 27.67
C CYS A 47 3.73 51.58 27.62
N VAL A 48 4.74 51.54 26.74
CA VAL A 48 5.65 52.68 26.54
C VAL A 48 4.90 53.89 26.00
N ASP A 49 3.98 53.70 25.05
CA ASP A 49 3.21 54.81 24.48
C ASP A 49 2.34 55.48 25.55
N ALA A 50 1.76 54.69 26.45
CA ALA A 50 0.85 55.19 27.48
C ALA A 50 1.56 55.87 28.66
N LEU A 51 2.74 55.37 29.07
CA LEU A 51 3.35 55.71 30.37
C LEU A 51 4.84 56.06 30.30
N GLY A 52 5.44 55.96 29.12
CA GLY A 52 6.86 56.15 28.94
C GLY A 52 7.71 54.94 29.34
N VAL A 53 9.00 55.00 29.00
CA VAL A 53 9.93 53.87 29.12
C VAL A 53 10.25 53.52 30.58
N ALA A 54 10.33 54.50 31.47
CA ALA A 54 10.68 54.28 32.87
C ALA A 54 9.60 53.43 33.58
N GLU A 55 8.35 53.88 33.53
CA GLU A 55 7.21 53.21 34.14
C GLU A 55 6.95 51.82 33.52
N THR A 56 7.16 51.69 32.21
CA THR A 56 7.05 50.41 31.52
C THR A 56 8.09 49.39 32.01
N LEU A 57 9.31 49.84 32.31
CA LEU A 57 10.34 48.97 32.87
C LEU A 57 9.99 48.51 34.28
N ASP A 58 9.36 49.36 35.10
CA ASP A 58 8.89 48.96 36.43
C ASP A 58 7.74 47.96 36.35
N ARG A 59 6.76 48.20 35.48
CA ARG A 59 5.59 47.32 35.33
C ARG A 59 5.92 45.95 34.74
N HIS A 60 6.70 45.90 33.65
CA HIS A 60 6.95 44.65 32.92
C HIS A 60 8.25 43.95 33.34
N PHE A 61 9.20 44.69 33.91
CA PHE A 61 10.55 44.21 34.20
C PHE A 61 11.04 44.65 35.60
N GLY A 62 10.12 44.95 36.52
CA GLY A 62 10.41 45.45 37.86
C GLY A 62 11.21 44.51 38.77
N HIS A 63 11.44 43.26 38.36
CA HIS A 63 12.34 42.31 39.03
C HIS A 63 13.81 42.49 38.63
N LEU A 64 14.11 43.25 37.57
CA LEU A 64 15.48 43.50 37.09
C LEU A 64 16.11 44.70 37.81
N ARG A 65 17.40 44.59 38.13
CA ARG A 65 18.20 45.63 38.77
C ARG A 65 19.53 45.83 38.04
N GLY A 66 20.13 47.01 38.19
CA GLY A 66 21.46 47.33 37.68
C GLY A 66 21.65 47.05 36.18
N PRO A 67 22.76 46.43 35.75
CA PRO A 67 23.09 46.21 34.33
C PRO A 67 22.03 45.44 33.53
N SER A 68 21.28 44.53 34.16
CA SER A 68 20.23 43.75 33.49
C SER A 68 19.00 44.60 33.15
N ARG A 69 18.67 45.58 33.99
CA ARG A 69 17.60 46.55 33.73
C ARG A 69 17.99 47.47 32.57
N GLU A 70 19.23 47.94 32.58
CA GLU A 70 19.77 48.78 31.51
C GLU A 70 19.82 48.05 30.15
N THR A 71 20.23 46.77 30.14
CA THR A 71 20.18 45.93 28.94
C THR A 71 18.76 45.77 28.40
N THR A 72 17.77 45.67 29.29
CA THR A 72 16.35 45.56 28.91
C THR A 72 15.80 46.88 28.39
N ARG A 73 16.17 48.02 28.99
CA ARG A 73 15.88 49.35 28.44
C ARG A 73 16.34 49.49 27.00
N LYS A 74 17.59 49.09 26.70
CA LYS A 74 18.13 49.07 25.33
C LYS A 74 17.34 48.16 24.38
N LYS A 75 16.84 47.01 24.85
CA LYS A 75 15.97 46.12 24.06
C LYS A 75 14.62 46.76 23.77
N VAL A 76 14.01 47.46 24.73
CA VAL A 76 12.75 48.18 24.53
C VAL A 76 12.91 49.23 23.44
N TYR A 77 13.98 50.04 23.47
CA TYR A 77 14.27 50.98 22.38
C TYR A 77 14.47 50.30 21.02
N LYS A 78 15.12 49.14 21.00
CA LYS A 78 15.24 48.34 19.77
C LYS A 78 13.88 47.86 19.26
N TRP A 79 12.96 47.46 20.15
CA TRP A 79 11.61 47.05 19.77
C TRP A 79 10.78 48.23 19.26
N LEU A 80 10.90 49.42 19.86
CA LEU A 80 10.27 50.64 19.35
C LEU A 80 10.73 50.94 17.92
N LYS A 81 12.03 50.80 17.62
CA LYS A 81 12.57 50.94 16.25
C LYS A 81 12.04 49.86 15.28
N GLN A 82 11.61 48.70 15.79
CA GLN A 82 11.07 47.58 15.02
C GLN A 82 9.54 47.48 15.11
N ARG A 83 8.84 48.55 15.53
CA ARG A 83 7.40 48.57 15.79
C ARG A 83 6.59 47.92 14.68
N ASN A 84 6.76 48.36 13.44
CA ASN A 84 5.94 47.88 12.31
C ASN A 84 6.02 46.35 12.14
N ILE A 85 7.23 45.78 12.22
CA ILE A 85 7.47 44.33 12.11
C ILE A 85 6.88 43.58 13.31
N ILE A 86 6.97 44.16 14.51
CA ILE A 86 6.44 43.54 15.73
C ILE A 86 4.91 43.56 15.72
N GLN A 87 4.29 44.65 15.28
CA GLN A 87 2.85 44.80 15.16
C GLN A 87 2.27 43.81 14.16
N GLU A 88 2.86 43.72 12.95
CA GLU A 88 2.46 42.75 11.92
C GLU A 88 2.50 41.31 12.45
N LYS A 89 3.61 40.93 13.11
CA LYS A 89 3.79 39.57 13.67
C LYS A 89 3.00 39.30 14.94
N ALA A 90 2.59 40.33 15.67
CA ALA A 90 1.74 40.18 16.84
C ALA A 90 0.26 40.02 16.44
N ALA A 91 -0.15 40.62 15.31
CA ALA A 91 -1.51 40.53 14.80
C ALA A 91 -1.86 39.14 14.22
N ASP A 92 -0.89 38.41 13.67
CA ASP A 92 -1.11 37.06 13.16
C ASP A 92 -0.98 35.98 14.24
N ARG A 93 -2.05 35.19 14.41
CA ARG A 93 -2.16 34.07 15.36
C ARG A 93 -1.02 33.04 15.23
N ARG A 94 -0.46 32.84 14.04
CA ARG A 94 0.63 31.88 13.79
C ARG A 94 2.00 32.40 14.23
N THR A 95 2.18 33.72 14.26
CA THR A 95 3.49 34.35 14.52
C THR A 95 3.57 35.07 15.88
N ALA A 96 2.44 35.39 16.51
CA ALA A 96 2.35 36.12 17.77
C ALA A 96 3.15 35.51 18.93
N ASN A 97 3.16 34.17 19.03
CA ASN A 97 3.88 33.43 20.08
C ASN A 97 5.34 33.15 19.73
N LEU A 98 5.79 33.49 18.52
CA LEU A 98 7.19 33.30 18.11
C LEU A 98 8.08 34.33 18.81
N LYS A 99 9.26 33.88 19.23
CA LYS A 99 10.28 34.72 19.90
C LYS A 99 11.21 35.41 18.91
N CYS A 100 11.36 34.81 17.73
CA CYS A 100 12.12 35.27 16.59
C CYS A 100 11.46 34.70 15.33
N SER A 101 11.49 35.44 14.23
CA SER A 101 11.12 34.92 12.92
C SER A 101 12.25 35.24 11.94
N ARG A 102 12.57 34.27 11.08
CA ARG A 102 13.46 34.44 9.93
C ARG A 102 12.59 34.60 8.70
N THR A 103 13.04 35.39 7.72
CA THR A 103 12.39 35.40 6.40
C THR A 103 12.55 34.02 5.75
N ASN A 104 11.56 33.60 4.97
CA ASN A 104 11.67 32.37 4.18
C ASN A 104 12.90 32.46 3.27
N GLY A 105 13.71 31.40 3.20
CA GLY A 105 14.97 31.38 2.45
C GLY A 105 16.23 31.75 3.25
N VAL A 106 16.11 32.29 4.47
CA VAL A 106 17.30 32.59 5.29
C VAL A 106 17.87 31.30 5.89
N GLY A 107 18.84 30.74 5.17
CA GLY A 107 19.53 29.48 5.49
C GLY A 107 19.39 28.40 4.43
N THR A 108 18.88 28.69 3.23
CA THR A 108 19.02 27.80 2.08
C THR A 108 20.38 28.05 1.43
N SER A 109 21.19 27.01 1.22
CA SER A 109 22.47 27.17 0.52
C SER A 109 22.29 27.38 -0.99
N LEU A 110 21.11 27.05 -1.54
CA LEU A 110 20.73 27.34 -2.92
C LEU A 110 19.86 28.62 -2.98
N PRO A 111 20.10 29.53 -3.93
CA PRO A 111 19.24 30.68 -4.20
C PRO A 111 17.78 30.30 -4.51
N HIS A 112 16.85 31.21 -4.22
CA HIS A 112 15.41 30.93 -4.32
C HIS A 112 14.93 30.71 -5.77
N ASP A 113 15.45 31.50 -6.70
CA ASP A 113 15.22 31.44 -8.15
C ASP A 113 15.72 30.12 -8.74
N ALA A 114 16.91 29.67 -8.35
CA ALA A 114 17.47 28.37 -8.73
C ALA A 114 16.61 27.20 -8.21
N GLU A 115 16.13 27.30 -6.96
CA GLU A 115 15.23 26.30 -6.38
C GLU A 115 13.86 26.28 -7.09
N GLU A 116 13.37 27.44 -7.55
CA GLU A 116 12.12 27.56 -8.33
C GLU A 116 12.23 26.92 -9.72
N GLN A 117 13.36 27.11 -10.41
CA GLN A 117 13.62 26.45 -11.70
C GLN A 117 13.65 24.93 -11.56
N LEU A 118 14.26 24.41 -10.49
CA LEU A 118 14.25 22.98 -10.19
C LEU A 118 12.83 22.46 -9.96
N ALA A 119 11.98 23.22 -9.26
CA ALA A 119 10.58 22.85 -9.07
C ALA A 119 9.78 22.83 -10.39
N LYS A 120 10.05 23.79 -11.30
CA LYS A 120 9.45 23.81 -12.65
C LYS A 120 9.90 22.61 -13.49
N TRP A 121 11.17 22.24 -13.40
CA TRP A 121 11.69 21.04 -14.05
C TRP A 121 11.02 19.76 -13.53
N VAL A 122 10.87 19.61 -12.21
CA VAL A 122 10.12 18.47 -11.62
C VAL A 122 8.67 18.44 -12.11
N ALA A 123 8.02 19.59 -12.25
CA ALA A 123 6.66 19.67 -12.77
C ALA A 123 6.59 19.29 -14.25
N SER A 124 7.55 19.70 -15.08
CA SER A 124 7.65 19.33 -16.50
C SER A 124 7.85 17.82 -16.67
N MET A 125 8.85 17.24 -16.00
CA MET A 125 9.09 15.79 -16.06
C MET A 125 7.86 14.98 -15.65
N ARG A 126 7.10 15.45 -14.65
CA ARG A 126 5.83 14.82 -14.25
C ARG A 126 4.71 15.01 -15.26
N LYS A 127 4.65 16.14 -15.95
CA LYS A 127 3.70 16.39 -17.06
C LYS A 127 3.97 15.43 -18.23
N ASP A 128 5.24 15.12 -18.46
CA ASP A 128 5.70 14.22 -19.52
C ASP A 128 5.67 12.73 -19.09
N GLY A 129 5.09 12.42 -17.93
CA GLY A 129 4.95 11.05 -17.42
C GLY A 129 6.25 10.43 -16.90
N VAL A 130 7.35 11.18 -16.84
CA VAL A 130 8.66 10.69 -16.39
C VAL A 130 8.67 10.56 -14.86
N PRO A 131 8.99 9.37 -14.31
CA PRO A 131 9.04 9.18 -12.86
C PRO A 131 10.22 9.94 -12.25
N VAL A 132 9.93 11.03 -11.54
CA VAL A 132 10.95 11.80 -10.82
C VAL A 132 11.23 11.16 -9.45
N THR A 133 12.32 10.39 -9.38
CA THR A 133 12.78 9.80 -8.10
C THR A 133 13.36 10.89 -7.17
N PRO A 134 13.41 10.69 -5.85
CA PRO A 134 14.05 11.64 -4.94
C PRO A 134 15.51 11.95 -5.28
N HIS A 135 16.22 11.03 -5.93
CA HIS A 135 17.62 11.20 -6.30
C HIS A 135 17.80 12.24 -7.42
N MET A 136 16.87 12.29 -8.39
CA MET A 136 17.03 13.16 -9.56
C MET A 136 17.04 14.65 -9.20
N PRO A 137 16.10 15.19 -8.39
CA PRO A 137 16.22 16.58 -7.93
C PRO A 137 17.43 16.83 -7.03
N GLN A 138 18.01 15.81 -6.38
CA GLN A 138 19.24 15.97 -5.61
C GLN A 138 20.44 16.17 -6.54
N GLN A 139 20.55 15.37 -7.60
CA GLN A 139 21.61 15.55 -8.61
C GLN A 139 21.47 16.87 -9.33
N MET A 140 20.27 17.20 -9.82
CA MET A 140 20.03 18.47 -10.49
C MET A 140 20.34 19.68 -9.59
N ALA A 141 20.05 19.60 -8.29
CA ALA A 141 20.41 20.67 -7.36
C ALA A 141 21.92 20.79 -7.12
N LEU A 142 22.66 19.67 -7.14
CA LEU A 142 24.12 19.69 -7.05
C LEU A 142 24.74 20.29 -8.32
N GLU A 143 24.24 19.90 -9.49
CA GLU A 143 24.64 20.50 -10.78
C GLU A 143 24.35 21.99 -10.81
N THR A 144 23.15 22.40 -10.39
CA THR A 144 22.79 23.83 -10.28
C THR A 144 23.71 24.58 -9.32
N ALA A 145 24.17 23.95 -8.24
CA ALA A 145 25.12 24.56 -7.31
C ALA A 145 26.52 24.74 -7.94
N ILE A 146 26.96 23.78 -8.76
CA ILE A 146 28.19 23.88 -9.54
C ILE A 146 28.08 25.02 -10.56
N ASP A 147 26.97 25.11 -11.29
CA ASP A 147 26.72 26.15 -12.30
C ASP A 147 26.69 27.56 -11.69
N LEU A 148 26.22 27.67 -10.45
CA LEU A 148 26.23 28.92 -9.68
C LEU A 148 27.58 29.23 -9.03
N GLY A 149 28.60 28.39 -9.23
CA GLY A 149 29.95 28.58 -8.69
C GLY A 149 30.04 28.44 -7.18
N LEU A 150 29.15 27.65 -6.56
CA LEU A 150 29.23 27.37 -5.12
C LEU A 150 30.36 26.36 -4.84
N PRO A 151 31.15 26.55 -3.76
CA PRO A 151 32.15 25.57 -3.38
C PRO A 151 31.52 24.27 -2.88
N ASP A 152 32.20 23.13 -3.10
CA ASP A 152 31.70 21.77 -2.86
C ASP A 152 31.19 21.50 -1.43
N ASP A 153 31.64 22.29 -0.45
CA ASP A 153 31.26 22.19 0.96
C ASP A 153 30.09 23.12 1.36
N ALA A 154 29.71 24.07 0.51
CA ALA A 154 28.65 25.05 0.80
C ALA A 154 27.24 24.48 0.64
N PHE A 155 27.05 23.54 -0.29
CA PHE A 155 25.75 22.93 -0.53
C PHE A 155 25.81 21.40 -0.62
N HIS A 156 24.97 20.77 0.18
CA HIS A 156 24.68 19.35 0.05
C HIS A 156 23.18 19.19 -0.18
N ALA A 157 22.81 18.54 -1.29
CA ALA A 157 21.45 18.13 -1.58
C ALA A 157 20.97 16.96 -0.70
N GLY A 158 21.31 16.98 0.59
CA GLY A 158 21.02 15.93 1.55
C GLY A 158 19.56 15.89 2.00
N TRP A 159 19.24 14.95 2.89
CA TRP A 159 17.88 14.68 3.36
C TRP A 159 17.15 15.92 3.90
N HIS A 160 17.86 16.79 4.65
CA HIS A 160 17.28 17.99 5.23
C HIS A 160 16.86 19.03 4.18
N TRP A 161 17.68 19.22 3.14
CA TRP A 161 17.36 20.10 2.02
C TRP A 161 16.17 19.54 1.23
N MET A 162 16.21 18.26 0.85
CA MET A 162 15.13 17.60 0.11
C MET A 162 13.78 17.66 0.87
N ARG A 163 13.81 17.48 2.19
CA ARG A 163 12.61 17.65 3.04
C ARG A 163 12.09 19.08 3.02
N GLY A 164 12.98 20.07 3.03
CA GLY A 164 12.65 21.49 2.93
C GLY A 164 12.07 21.86 1.55
N PHE A 165 12.74 21.47 0.48
CA PHE A 165 12.33 21.63 -0.93
C PHE A 165 10.90 21.12 -1.14
N LYS A 166 10.62 19.88 -0.72
CA LYS A 166 9.28 19.29 -0.79
C LYS A 166 8.22 20.12 -0.09
N LYS A 167 8.51 20.59 1.12
CA LYS A 167 7.58 21.41 1.90
C LYS A 167 7.33 22.78 1.26
N ARG A 168 8.36 23.41 0.68
CA ARG A 168 8.25 24.73 0.04
C ARG A 168 7.46 24.66 -1.27
N HIS A 169 7.62 23.59 -2.04
CA HIS A 169 7.01 23.44 -3.37
C HIS A 169 5.80 22.50 -3.39
N GLY A 170 5.26 22.11 -2.23
CA GLY A 170 4.05 21.27 -2.15
C GLY A 170 4.20 19.86 -2.71
N LEU A 171 5.42 19.31 -2.70
CA LEU A 171 5.72 17.99 -3.27
C LEU A 171 5.65 16.90 -2.18
N ALA A 172 5.10 15.74 -2.54
CA ALA A 172 5.06 14.56 -1.67
C ALA A 172 5.63 13.34 -2.41
N ILE A 173 6.33 12.47 -1.69
CA ILE A 173 6.63 11.13 -2.20
C ILE A 173 5.32 10.35 -2.17
N ARG A 174 4.88 9.84 -3.32
CA ARG A 174 3.72 8.98 -3.44
C ARG A 174 4.17 7.61 -3.93
N ALA A 175 3.49 6.56 -3.48
CA ALA A 175 3.67 5.23 -4.05
C ALA A 175 3.15 5.23 -5.50
N ARG A 176 3.82 4.47 -6.37
CA ARG A 176 3.35 4.24 -7.75
C ARG A 176 1.93 3.69 -7.68
N THR A 177 1.01 4.32 -8.40
CA THR A 177 -0.42 3.99 -8.36
C THR A 177 -0.95 3.53 -9.73
N HIS A 178 -0.22 3.77 -10.81
CA HIS A 178 -0.58 3.29 -12.16
C HIS A 178 0.67 3.25 -13.05
N GLN A 179 0.81 2.23 -13.88
CA GLN A 179 1.84 2.12 -14.92
C GLN A 179 1.09 1.94 -16.23
N GLY A 180 0.83 3.05 -16.93
CA GLY A 180 0.10 3.08 -18.18
C GLY A 180 0.06 4.50 -18.73
N GLN A 181 0.03 4.62 -20.06
CA GLN A 181 -0.30 5.88 -20.75
C GLN A 181 -1.78 6.26 -20.58
N ASP A 182 -2.58 5.35 -20.02
CA ASP A 182 -4.03 5.47 -19.94
C ASP A 182 -4.43 6.34 -18.75
N THR A 183 -5.24 7.35 -19.05
CA THR A 183 -5.82 8.24 -18.06
C THR A 183 -7.06 7.62 -17.41
N GLN A 184 -7.55 8.24 -16.34
CA GLN A 184 -8.85 7.86 -15.78
C GLN A 184 -10.00 7.99 -16.80
N GLY A 185 -9.92 8.99 -17.69
CA GLY A 185 -10.91 9.18 -18.75
C GLY A 185 -10.91 8.03 -19.77
N ASP A 186 -9.74 7.50 -20.10
CA ASP A 186 -9.62 6.33 -20.98
C ASP A 186 -10.23 5.09 -20.32
N GLY A 187 -10.04 4.92 -19.01
CA GLY A 187 -10.69 3.86 -18.24
C GLY A 187 -12.21 3.97 -18.20
N GLU A 188 -12.75 5.17 -18.00
CA GLU A 188 -14.20 5.41 -18.01
C GLU A 188 -14.82 5.17 -19.40
N ALA A 189 -14.13 5.56 -20.48
CA ALA A 189 -14.54 5.28 -21.84
C ALA A 189 -14.49 3.78 -22.16
N ALA A 190 -13.42 3.09 -21.76
CA ALA A 190 -13.29 1.64 -21.91
C ALA A 190 -14.39 0.90 -21.14
N LEU A 191 -14.71 1.33 -19.92
CA LEU A 191 -15.83 0.79 -19.13
C LEU A 191 -17.15 0.99 -19.86
N ALA A 192 -17.43 2.19 -20.37
CA ALA A 192 -18.68 2.46 -21.09
C ALA A 192 -18.83 1.57 -22.33
N ALA A 193 -17.77 1.43 -23.14
CA ALA A 193 -17.77 0.57 -24.31
C ALA A 193 -17.92 -0.92 -23.93
N PHE A 194 -17.25 -1.36 -22.87
CA PHE A 194 -17.35 -2.74 -22.39
C PHE A 194 -18.75 -3.08 -21.90
N VAL A 195 -19.37 -2.20 -21.11
CA VAL A 195 -20.74 -2.37 -20.61
C VAL A 195 -21.72 -2.47 -21.78
N GLN A 196 -21.58 -1.63 -22.80
CA GLN A 196 -22.43 -1.70 -24.01
C GLN A 196 -22.29 -3.04 -24.73
N ARG A 197 -21.06 -3.56 -24.89
CA ARG A 197 -20.83 -4.88 -25.49
C ARG A 197 -21.48 -6.00 -24.68
N VAL A 198 -21.24 -6.01 -23.36
CA VAL A 198 -21.84 -7.01 -22.46
C VAL A 198 -23.37 -6.95 -22.52
N GLN A 199 -23.97 -5.76 -22.51
CA GLN A 199 -25.42 -5.60 -22.61
C GLN A 199 -25.98 -6.13 -23.94
N ALA A 200 -25.29 -5.88 -25.06
CA ALA A 200 -25.68 -6.42 -26.36
C ALA A 200 -25.67 -7.96 -26.35
N VAL A 201 -24.60 -8.58 -25.84
CA VAL A 201 -24.47 -10.04 -25.70
C VAL A 201 -25.55 -10.62 -24.79
N VAL A 202 -25.85 -9.95 -23.67
CA VAL A 202 -26.89 -10.37 -22.73
C VAL A 202 -28.26 -10.40 -23.40
N VAL A 203 -28.60 -9.36 -24.18
CA VAL A 203 -29.88 -9.28 -24.89
C VAL A 203 -29.95 -10.30 -26.03
N GLU A 204 -28.90 -10.41 -26.84
CA GLU A 204 -28.84 -11.30 -28.00
C GLU A 204 -29.02 -12.77 -27.61
N HIS A 205 -28.43 -13.17 -26.48
CA HIS A 205 -28.41 -14.57 -26.04
C HIS A 205 -29.38 -14.87 -24.90
N GLY A 206 -30.19 -13.90 -24.45
CA GLY A 206 -31.14 -14.08 -23.35
C GLY A 206 -30.47 -14.52 -22.05
N ILE A 207 -29.35 -13.89 -21.70
CA ILE A 207 -28.52 -14.30 -20.56
C ILE A 207 -29.09 -13.72 -19.26
N ASP A 208 -29.44 -14.59 -18.32
CA ASP A 208 -29.95 -14.17 -17.01
C ASP A 208 -28.83 -13.90 -15.99
N VAL A 209 -27.69 -14.59 -16.11
CA VAL A 209 -26.63 -14.61 -15.11
C VAL A 209 -25.27 -14.38 -15.77
N ILE A 210 -24.54 -13.39 -15.26
CA ILE A 210 -23.19 -13.04 -15.69
C ILE A 210 -22.21 -13.61 -14.66
N TYR A 211 -21.21 -14.34 -15.12
CA TYR A 211 -20.11 -14.84 -14.33
C TYR A 211 -18.87 -14.00 -14.59
N ASN A 212 -18.08 -13.73 -13.55
CA ASN A 212 -16.72 -13.22 -13.71
C ASN A 212 -15.77 -14.17 -12.98
N ALA A 213 -14.66 -14.48 -13.66
CA ALA A 213 -13.57 -15.22 -13.09
C ALA A 213 -12.24 -14.52 -13.33
N ASP A 214 -11.31 -14.71 -12.39
CA ASP A 214 -10.00 -14.09 -12.42
C ASP A 214 -8.99 -14.85 -11.55
N GLN A 215 -7.74 -14.90 -12.01
CA GLN A 215 -6.64 -15.50 -11.29
C GLN A 215 -5.95 -14.51 -10.36
N THR A 216 -5.58 -15.00 -9.18
CA THR A 216 -4.71 -14.24 -8.28
C THR A 216 -3.63 -15.10 -7.65
N GLY A 217 -2.42 -14.57 -7.60
CA GLY A 217 -1.30 -15.18 -6.89
C GLY A 217 -1.46 -15.06 -5.37
N VAL A 218 -1.31 -16.18 -4.67
CA VAL A 218 -1.26 -16.27 -3.21
C VAL A 218 0.10 -16.81 -2.77
N ASN A 219 0.88 -15.98 -2.10
CA ASN A 219 2.22 -16.34 -1.64
C ASN A 219 2.17 -17.20 -0.37
N TYR A 220 3.11 -18.14 -0.25
CA TYR A 220 3.30 -18.93 0.98
C TYR A 220 3.92 -18.09 2.11
N GLU A 221 4.69 -17.05 1.77
CA GLU A 221 5.28 -16.11 2.72
C GLU A 221 4.94 -14.66 2.33
N TYR A 222 4.32 -13.91 3.25
CA TYR A 222 4.08 -12.47 3.11
C TYR A 222 5.08 -11.69 3.98
N LEU A 223 6.37 -11.71 3.61
CA LEU A 223 7.38 -11.01 4.41
C LEU A 223 7.24 -9.48 4.34
N PRO A 224 7.39 -8.77 5.47
CA PRO A 224 7.45 -7.33 5.47
C PRO A 224 8.69 -6.82 4.69
N ALA A 225 8.49 -5.87 3.78
CA ALA A 225 9.54 -5.14 3.07
C ALA A 225 10.35 -4.20 3.99
N LYS A 226 9.82 -3.87 5.17
CA LYS A 226 10.48 -3.00 6.16
C LYS A 226 10.60 -3.69 7.51
N THR A 227 11.79 -3.67 8.07
CA THR A 227 12.10 -4.25 9.38
C THR A 227 12.67 -3.19 10.32
N MET A 228 12.52 -3.41 11.63
CA MET A 228 13.12 -2.55 12.65
C MET A 228 14.50 -3.10 13.01
N GLN A 229 15.53 -2.31 12.77
CA GLN A 229 16.94 -2.67 13.02
C GLN A 229 17.66 -1.55 13.79
N SER A 230 18.78 -1.88 14.43
CA SER A 230 19.64 -0.90 15.09
C SER A 230 20.14 0.16 14.10
N LYS A 231 20.12 1.42 14.54
CA LYS A 231 20.55 2.56 13.72
C LYS A 231 22.05 2.45 13.41
N GLY A 232 22.40 2.29 12.14
CA GLY A 232 23.78 2.19 11.66
C GLY A 232 24.17 0.84 11.05
N ASP A 233 23.29 -0.16 11.13
CA ASP A 233 23.54 -1.48 10.50
C ASP A 233 23.46 -1.37 8.98
N LYS A 234 24.53 -1.79 8.29
CA LYS A 234 24.65 -1.74 6.81
C LYS A 234 23.97 -2.93 6.11
N THR A 235 23.75 -4.02 6.83
CA THR A 235 23.17 -5.26 6.29
C THR A 235 22.08 -5.77 7.22
N VAL A 236 20.86 -5.94 6.70
CA VAL A 236 19.71 -6.46 7.44
C VAL A 236 19.46 -7.91 7.03
N LEU A 237 19.77 -8.85 7.93
CA LEU A 237 19.53 -10.28 7.72
C LEU A 237 18.13 -10.66 8.20
N ILE A 238 17.21 -10.90 7.26
CA ILE A 238 15.87 -11.42 7.55
C ILE A 238 15.92 -12.95 7.39
N LYS A 239 15.57 -13.69 8.43
CA LYS A 239 15.42 -15.15 8.34
C LYS A 239 14.07 -15.48 7.67
N CYS A 240 14.12 -16.01 6.46
CA CYS A 240 12.96 -16.49 5.71
C CYS A 240 12.71 -17.97 5.97
N GLY A 241 11.47 -18.45 5.75
CA GLY A 241 11.12 -19.87 5.87
C GLY A 241 11.57 -20.72 4.68
N GLY A 242 12.19 -20.09 3.68
CA GLY A 242 12.68 -20.72 2.45
C GLY A 242 11.64 -20.81 1.33
N LYS A 243 10.44 -20.26 1.52
CA LYS A 243 9.33 -20.30 0.56
C LYS A 243 8.87 -18.93 0.05
N THR A 244 9.75 -17.93 0.12
CA THR A 244 9.45 -16.56 -0.34
C THR A 244 9.07 -16.45 -1.80
N LYS A 245 9.49 -17.40 -2.64
CA LYS A 245 9.14 -17.48 -4.07
C LYS A 245 8.04 -18.51 -4.38
N ASP A 246 7.53 -19.22 -3.38
CA ASP A 246 6.46 -20.20 -3.58
C ASP A 246 5.10 -19.49 -3.55
N ARG A 247 4.33 -19.67 -4.63
CA ARG A 247 2.96 -19.18 -4.76
C ARG A 247 2.01 -20.28 -5.21
N ALA A 248 0.76 -20.14 -4.82
CA ALA A 248 -0.38 -20.82 -5.43
C ALA A 248 -1.11 -19.81 -6.33
N THR A 249 -1.61 -20.27 -7.46
CA THR A 249 -2.51 -19.47 -8.31
C THR A 249 -3.93 -19.88 -8.00
N ALA A 250 -4.78 -18.91 -7.64
CA ALA A 250 -6.15 -19.14 -7.24
C ALA A 250 -7.10 -18.51 -8.26
N MET A 251 -7.97 -19.29 -8.88
CA MET A 251 -9.04 -18.80 -9.76
C MET A 251 -10.30 -18.55 -8.91
N LEU A 252 -10.70 -17.28 -8.84
CA LEU A 252 -11.94 -16.85 -8.23
C LEU A 252 -13.06 -16.95 -9.27
N LEU A 253 -14.25 -17.39 -8.89
CA LEU A 253 -15.43 -17.42 -9.75
C LEU A 253 -16.66 -17.05 -8.93
N ALA A 254 -17.39 -16.02 -9.38
CA ALA A 254 -18.68 -15.66 -8.82
C ALA A 254 -19.63 -15.12 -9.90
N ASN A 255 -20.92 -15.10 -9.58
CA ASN A 255 -21.96 -14.65 -10.50
C ASN A 255 -22.61 -13.31 -10.09
N SER A 256 -23.40 -12.74 -11.01
CA SER A 256 -24.15 -11.50 -10.84
C SER A 256 -25.19 -11.54 -9.72
N ASN A 257 -25.56 -12.74 -9.25
CA ASN A 257 -26.42 -12.94 -8.08
C ASN A 257 -25.62 -12.93 -6.78
N GLY A 258 -24.30 -12.72 -6.82
CA GLY A 258 -23.45 -12.71 -5.63
C GLY A 258 -23.05 -14.09 -5.12
N ASP A 259 -23.39 -15.16 -5.85
CA ASP A 259 -23.03 -16.52 -5.48
C ASP A 259 -21.58 -16.81 -5.88
N LYS A 260 -20.84 -17.39 -4.96
CA LYS A 260 -19.46 -17.83 -5.18
C LYS A 260 -19.46 -19.31 -5.53
N LEU A 261 -18.62 -19.68 -6.50
CA LEU A 261 -18.50 -21.06 -6.95
C LEU A 261 -17.20 -21.70 -6.43
N PRO A 262 -17.10 -23.04 -6.42
CA PRO A 262 -15.89 -23.76 -6.00
C PRO A 262 -14.63 -23.26 -6.71
N MET A 263 -13.55 -23.06 -5.96
CA MET A 263 -12.31 -22.51 -6.52
C MET A 263 -11.46 -23.56 -7.24
N PHE A 264 -10.68 -23.12 -8.22
CA PHE A 264 -9.54 -23.87 -8.74
C PHE A 264 -8.24 -23.27 -8.18
N LEU A 265 -7.36 -24.10 -7.64
CA LEU A 265 -6.03 -23.71 -7.18
C LEU A 265 -4.96 -24.49 -7.93
N VAL A 266 -3.98 -23.79 -8.49
CA VAL A 266 -2.78 -24.39 -9.08
C VAL A 266 -1.62 -24.23 -8.11
N LEU A 267 -1.02 -25.36 -7.74
CA LEU A 267 0.08 -25.43 -6.78
C LEU A 267 1.39 -25.76 -7.49
N LYS A 268 2.49 -25.23 -6.96
CA LYS A 268 3.83 -25.55 -7.46
C LYS A 268 4.31 -26.89 -6.92
N THR A 269 4.71 -27.78 -7.81
CA THR A 269 5.39 -29.05 -7.47
C THR A 269 6.39 -29.44 -8.55
N THR A 270 7.49 -30.06 -8.16
CA THR A 270 8.50 -30.55 -9.12
C THR A 270 7.92 -31.70 -9.93
N ALA A 271 7.95 -31.57 -11.26
CA ALA A 271 7.54 -32.65 -12.16
C ALA A 271 8.44 -33.88 -12.01
N SER A 272 7.88 -35.05 -12.33
CA SER A 272 8.65 -36.27 -12.52
C SER A 272 9.62 -36.11 -13.70
N LYS A 273 10.77 -36.79 -13.65
CA LYS A 273 11.70 -36.87 -14.79
C LYS A 273 11.25 -37.88 -15.85
N ASP A 274 10.31 -38.76 -15.51
CA ASP A 274 9.76 -39.77 -16.41
C ASP A 274 8.50 -39.25 -17.11
N LYS A 275 8.56 -39.16 -18.45
CA LYS A 275 7.49 -38.64 -19.31
C LYS A 275 6.18 -39.44 -19.20
N SER A 276 6.26 -40.76 -19.05
CA SER A 276 5.07 -41.61 -18.94
C SER A 276 4.30 -41.32 -17.64
N VAL A 277 5.05 -41.16 -16.55
CA VAL A 277 4.52 -40.78 -15.24
C VAL A 277 3.97 -39.35 -15.25
N VAL A 278 4.60 -38.42 -15.97
CA VAL A 278 4.06 -37.06 -16.14
C VAL A 278 2.69 -37.11 -16.81
N GLN A 279 2.55 -37.83 -17.93
CA GLN A 279 1.28 -37.92 -18.65
C GLN A 279 0.18 -38.59 -17.81
N GLU A 280 0.52 -39.66 -17.09
CA GLU A 280 -0.40 -40.32 -16.16
C GLU A 280 -0.85 -39.38 -15.04
N ASN A 281 0.07 -38.58 -14.47
CA ASN A 281 -0.28 -37.64 -13.42
C ASN A 281 -1.17 -36.50 -13.92
N LEU A 282 -0.90 -35.96 -15.12
CA LEU A 282 -1.72 -34.91 -15.72
C LEU A 282 -3.15 -35.40 -15.95
N THR A 283 -3.31 -36.62 -16.47
CA THR A 283 -4.62 -37.19 -16.82
C THR A 283 -5.42 -37.67 -15.61
N GLN A 284 -4.79 -38.35 -14.66
CA GLN A 284 -5.52 -39.00 -13.55
C GLN A 284 -5.48 -38.24 -12.22
N ARG A 285 -4.51 -37.35 -12.04
CA ARG A 285 -4.17 -36.77 -10.73
C ARG A 285 -3.98 -35.26 -10.78
N HIS A 286 -4.52 -34.61 -11.81
CA HIS A 286 -4.45 -33.15 -12.00
C HIS A 286 -3.01 -32.60 -11.92
N GLY A 287 -2.04 -33.37 -12.41
CA GLY A 287 -0.60 -33.08 -12.34
C GLY A 287 0.11 -33.74 -11.17
N PHE A 288 -0.59 -34.04 -10.06
CA PHE A 288 0.03 -34.52 -8.83
C PHE A 288 0.65 -35.91 -8.95
N GLY A 289 1.89 -36.02 -8.48
CA GLY A 289 2.51 -37.32 -8.23
C GLY A 289 1.70 -38.16 -7.22
N LYS A 290 1.70 -39.48 -7.40
CA LYS A 290 0.92 -40.46 -6.63
C LYS A 290 0.92 -40.27 -5.11
N GLN A 291 2.07 -39.92 -4.50
CA GLN A 291 2.17 -39.73 -3.05
C GLN A 291 1.53 -38.42 -2.58
N VAL A 292 1.67 -37.35 -3.36
CA VAL A 292 1.07 -36.05 -3.06
C VAL A 292 -0.44 -36.09 -3.29
N TRP A 293 -0.88 -36.79 -4.34
CA TRP A 293 -2.30 -36.97 -4.63
C TRP A 293 -3.09 -37.53 -3.45
N LYS A 294 -2.57 -38.56 -2.75
CA LYS A 294 -3.18 -39.13 -1.53
C LYS A 294 -3.45 -38.11 -0.43
N GLN A 295 -2.67 -37.03 -0.39
CA GLN A 295 -2.83 -35.95 0.59
C GLN A 295 -3.74 -34.83 0.07
N VAL A 296 -3.77 -34.62 -1.24
CA VAL A 296 -4.43 -33.49 -1.92
C VAL A 296 -5.89 -33.81 -2.28
N GLU A 297 -6.16 -35.02 -2.75
CA GLU A 297 -7.50 -35.46 -3.13
C GLU A 297 -8.53 -35.29 -1.98
N PRO A 298 -8.23 -35.67 -0.72
CA PRO A 298 -9.15 -35.42 0.38
C PRO A 298 -9.39 -33.93 0.66
N LEU A 299 -8.42 -33.06 0.34
CA LEU A 299 -8.57 -31.61 0.54
C LEU A 299 -9.55 -30.99 -0.46
N GLN A 300 -9.61 -31.52 -1.69
CA GLN A 300 -10.59 -31.08 -2.69
C GLN A 300 -12.02 -31.27 -2.18
N ALA A 301 -12.33 -32.46 -1.66
CA ALA A 301 -13.64 -32.76 -1.09
C ALA A 301 -13.90 -31.95 0.18
N ARG A 302 -12.91 -31.87 1.08
CA ARG A 302 -13.05 -31.16 2.37
C ARG A 302 -13.31 -29.67 2.21
N PHE A 303 -12.69 -29.02 1.23
CA PHE A 303 -12.76 -27.58 1.03
C PHE A 303 -13.53 -27.16 -0.21
N ASN A 304 -14.27 -28.10 -0.82
CA ASN A 304 -15.06 -27.88 -2.03
C ASN A 304 -14.29 -27.06 -3.09
N CYS A 305 -13.12 -27.58 -3.48
CA CYS A 305 -12.23 -26.92 -4.45
C CYS A 305 -11.60 -27.95 -5.39
N ARG A 306 -11.02 -27.47 -6.49
CA ARG A 306 -10.21 -28.27 -7.40
C ARG A 306 -8.76 -27.84 -7.28
N LEU A 307 -7.89 -28.82 -7.10
CA LEU A 307 -6.46 -28.64 -6.94
C LEU A 307 -5.79 -29.21 -8.18
N TYR A 308 -4.94 -28.40 -8.79
CA TYR A 308 -4.07 -28.74 -9.91
C TYR A 308 -2.61 -28.48 -9.54
N ASP A 309 -1.72 -29.14 -10.26
CA ASP A 309 -0.27 -29.05 -10.10
C ASP A 309 0.39 -28.82 -11.44
N ASN A 310 1.33 -27.88 -11.46
CA ASN A 310 2.38 -27.88 -12.46
C ASN A 310 3.67 -27.23 -11.90
N PRO A 311 4.82 -27.38 -12.60
CA PRO A 311 6.11 -26.88 -12.14
C PRO A 311 6.20 -25.38 -11.95
N THR A 312 5.35 -24.62 -12.62
CA THR A 312 5.41 -23.16 -12.66
C THR A 312 4.35 -22.53 -11.73
N ALA A 313 3.33 -23.29 -11.33
CA ALA A 313 2.09 -22.86 -10.69
C ALA A 313 1.24 -21.89 -11.54
N TRP A 314 1.27 -22.03 -12.87
CA TRP A 314 0.52 -21.16 -13.78
C TRP A 314 -0.75 -21.80 -14.31
N TRP A 315 -1.68 -20.96 -14.73
CA TRP A 315 -2.87 -21.39 -15.44
C TRP A 315 -2.54 -21.75 -16.90
N ASN A 316 -3.24 -22.72 -17.48
CA ASN A 316 -3.06 -23.14 -18.87
C ASN A 316 -4.41 -23.57 -19.50
N SER A 317 -4.40 -23.84 -20.80
CA SER A 317 -5.63 -24.13 -21.56
C SER A 317 -6.32 -25.42 -21.12
N ASP A 318 -5.56 -26.46 -20.74
CA ASP A 318 -6.13 -27.70 -20.22
C ASP A 318 -6.95 -27.46 -18.94
N ILE A 319 -6.42 -26.61 -18.05
CA ILE A 319 -7.10 -26.22 -16.82
C ILE A 319 -8.33 -25.34 -17.16
N SER A 320 -8.25 -24.46 -18.18
CA SER A 320 -9.41 -23.70 -18.67
C SER A 320 -10.55 -24.61 -19.14
N VAL A 321 -10.25 -25.65 -19.94
CA VAL A 321 -11.24 -26.64 -20.39
C VAL A 321 -11.84 -27.39 -19.20
N ALA A 322 -11.00 -27.86 -18.27
CA ALA A 322 -11.46 -28.57 -17.08
C ALA A 322 -12.33 -27.68 -16.17
N PHE A 323 -11.98 -26.40 -16.04
CA PHE A 323 -12.75 -25.39 -15.32
C PHE A 323 -14.14 -25.20 -15.92
N LEU A 324 -14.23 -25.04 -17.26
CA LEU A 324 -15.51 -24.88 -17.95
C LEU A 324 -16.39 -26.11 -17.76
N LYS A 325 -15.85 -27.31 -17.98
CA LYS A 325 -16.59 -28.56 -17.78
C LYS A 325 -17.09 -28.70 -16.35
N PHE A 326 -16.20 -28.49 -15.38
CA PHE A 326 -16.56 -28.62 -13.97
C PHE A 326 -17.72 -27.70 -13.55
N HIS A 327 -17.73 -26.45 -14.02
CA HIS A 327 -18.75 -25.48 -13.61
C HIS A 327 -20.03 -25.50 -14.47
N PHE A 328 -19.93 -25.85 -15.75
CA PHE A 328 -21.02 -25.61 -16.70
C PHE A 328 -21.53 -26.88 -17.42
N GLU A 329 -20.83 -28.02 -17.34
CA GLU A 329 -21.23 -29.27 -18.04
C GLU A 329 -22.52 -29.85 -17.51
N ASN A 330 -22.68 -29.94 -16.19
CA ASN A 330 -23.80 -30.62 -15.54
C ASN A 330 -24.92 -29.67 -15.11
N ARG A 331 -24.99 -28.50 -15.74
CA ARG A 331 -26.01 -27.49 -15.50
C ARG A 331 -27.38 -28.00 -15.99
N PRO A 332 -28.45 -27.97 -15.17
CA PRO A 332 -29.76 -28.52 -15.55
C PRO A 332 -30.42 -27.79 -16.71
N ASP A 333 -30.18 -26.48 -16.84
CA ASP A 333 -30.71 -25.61 -17.89
C ASP A 333 -29.78 -25.47 -19.11
N ARG A 334 -28.71 -26.27 -19.21
CA ARG A 334 -27.70 -26.18 -20.28
C ARG A 334 -28.30 -26.23 -21.69
N SER A 335 -29.34 -27.03 -21.91
CA SER A 335 -29.97 -27.18 -23.23
C SER A 335 -30.86 -25.99 -23.63
N THR A 336 -31.22 -25.13 -22.68
CA THR A 336 -32.22 -24.06 -22.90
C THR A 336 -31.65 -22.66 -22.66
N LYS A 337 -30.59 -22.52 -21.85
CA LYS A 337 -30.03 -21.22 -21.45
C LYS A 337 -28.54 -21.12 -21.73
N LYS A 338 -28.12 -19.93 -22.15
CA LYS A 338 -26.71 -19.55 -22.25
C LYS A 338 -26.28 -18.78 -21.00
N MET A 339 -25.01 -18.89 -20.64
CA MET A 339 -24.38 -18.10 -19.57
C MET A 339 -23.31 -17.21 -20.17
N LEU A 340 -23.07 -16.04 -19.58
CA LEU A 340 -21.94 -15.18 -19.92
C LEU A 340 -20.81 -15.40 -18.92
N LEU A 341 -19.60 -15.67 -19.40
CA LEU A 341 -18.39 -15.70 -18.59
C LEU A 341 -17.44 -14.59 -19.05
N LEU A 342 -17.13 -13.69 -18.11
CA LEU A 342 -16.16 -12.62 -18.29
C LEU A 342 -14.78 -13.09 -17.82
N TRP A 343 -13.83 -13.12 -18.75
CA TRP A 343 -12.41 -13.43 -18.51
C TRP A 343 -11.50 -12.30 -18.98
N ASP A 344 -10.33 -12.17 -18.34
CA ASP A 344 -9.26 -11.31 -18.82
C ASP A 344 -8.68 -11.83 -20.15
N ASP A 345 -7.95 -10.99 -20.88
CA ASP A 345 -7.42 -11.32 -22.22
C ASP A 345 -6.19 -12.26 -22.20
N PHE A 346 -6.09 -13.13 -21.18
CA PHE A 346 -5.02 -14.12 -21.10
C PHE A 346 -5.20 -15.19 -22.19
N SER A 347 -4.13 -15.50 -22.93
CA SER A 347 -4.18 -16.35 -24.12
C SER A 347 -4.75 -17.76 -23.84
N ALA A 348 -4.46 -18.35 -22.67
CA ALA A 348 -4.96 -19.66 -22.30
C ALA A 348 -6.48 -19.72 -22.03
N HIS A 349 -7.17 -18.57 -22.00
CA HIS A 349 -8.63 -18.49 -21.91
C HIS A 349 -9.32 -18.58 -23.27
N PHE A 350 -8.59 -18.40 -24.37
CA PHE A 350 -9.15 -18.25 -25.70
C PHE A 350 -8.42 -19.06 -26.77
N THR A 351 -7.81 -20.19 -26.40
CA THR A 351 -7.37 -21.17 -27.42
C THR A 351 -8.59 -21.82 -28.08
N ASP A 352 -8.41 -22.35 -29.28
CA ASP A 352 -9.50 -22.93 -30.07
C ASP A 352 -10.24 -24.02 -29.28
N GLU A 353 -9.53 -24.84 -28.51
CA GLU A 353 -10.12 -25.89 -27.67
C GLU A 353 -10.99 -25.33 -26.53
N VAL A 354 -10.58 -24.20 -25.96
CA VAL A 354 -11.32 -23.55 -24.86
C VAL A 354 -12.58 -22.89 -25.40
N VAL A 355 -12.47 -22.18 -26.52
CA VAL A 355 -13.61 -21.55 -27.19
C VAL A 355 -14.63 -22.59 -27.65
N GLU A 356 -14.15 -23.69 -28.23
CA GLU A 356 -15.00 -24.80 -28.66
C GLU A 356 -15.70 -25.47 -27.47
N CYS A 357 -14.97 -25.75 -26.39
CA CYS A 357 -15.56 -26.27 -25.15
C CYS A 357 -16.63 -25.33 -24.59
N ALA A 358 -16.39 -24.02 -24.54
CA ALA A 358 -17.38 -23.05 -24.07
C ALA A 358 -18.64 -23.07 -24.95
N ARG A 359 -18.47 -23.15 -26.27
CA ARG A 359 -19.55 -23.25 -27.25
C ARG A 359 -20.41 -24.49 -27.03
N GLU A 360 -19.80 -25.67 -26.86
CA GLU A 360 -20.49 -26.92 -26.55
C GLU A 360 -21.27 -26.86 -25.23
N LEU A 361 -20.76 -26.09 -24.27
CA LEU A 361 -21.34 -25.94 -22.94
C LEU A 361 -22.40 -24.82 -22.85
N ASN A 362 -22.74 -24.16 -23.96
CA ASN A 362 -23.60 -22.97 -23.98
C ASN A 362 -23.10 -21.89 -23.00
N VAL A 363 -21.80 -21.63 -23.03
CA VAL A 363 -21.12 -20.54 -22.33
C VAL A 363 -20.59 -19.57 -23.37
N VAL A 364 -21.05 -18.33 -23.30
CA VAL A 364 -20.55 -17.22 -24.11
C VAL A 364 -19.38 -16.61 -23.35
N LEU A 365 -18.22 -16.54 -24.00
CA LEU A 365 -17.03 -15.91 -23.43
C LEU A 365 -16.96 -14.45 -23.90
N GLU A 366 -16.72 -13.52 -22.98
CA GLU A 366 -16.48 -12.12 -23.32
C GLU A 366 -15.20 -11.64 -22.65
N LYS A 367 -14.35 -10.98 -23.45
CA LYS A 367 -13.06 -10.45 -23.02
C LYS A 367 -13.23 -9.15 -22.24
N VAL A 368 -12.66 -9.11 -21.05
CA VAL A 368 -12.41 -7.85 -20.35
C VAL A 368 -11.37 -7.06 -21.15
N PRO A 369 -11.58 -5.74 -21.36
CA PRO A 369 -10.62 -4.93 -22.11
C PRO A 369 -9.21 -5.00 -21.47
N PRO A 370 -8.16 -5.32 -22.25
CA PRO A 370 -6.81 -5.37 -21.72
C PRO A 370 -6.43 -4.01 -21.13
N ARG A 371 -5.62 -4.01 -20.06
CA ARG A 371 -5.16 -2.82 -19.31
C ARG A 371 -6.24 -2.11 -18.46
N PHE A 372 -7.51 -2.45 -18.64
CA PHE A 372 -8.62 -1.84 -17.90
C PHE A 372 -9.30 -2.80 -16.92
N THR A 373 -8.65 -3.90 -16.52
CA THR A 373 -9.21 -4.86 -15.55
C THR A 373 -9.55 -4.19 -14.21
N TRP A 374 -8.73 -3.24 -13.76
CA TRP A 374 -8.95 -2.46 -12.54
C TRP A 374 -10.30 -1.69 -12.47
N ILE A 375 -10.97 -1.48 -13.60
CA ILE A 375 -12.29 -0.81 -13.67
C ILE A 375 -13.38 -1.69 -14.30
N CYS A 376 -13.01 -2.60 -15.20
CA CYS A 376 -13.96 -3.45 -15.94
C CYS A 376 -14.17 -4.84 -15.32
N GLN A 377 -13.25 -5.32 -14.48
CA GLN A 377 -13.27 -6.69 -13.95
C GLN A 377 -13.74 -6.74 -12.49
N PRO A 378 -14.91 -7.35 -12.20
CA PRO A 378 -15.45 -7.42 -10.84
C PRO A 378 -14.47 -7.96 -9.78
N ALA A 379 -13.72 -9.01 -10.12
CA ALA A 379 -12.72 -9.61 -9.23
C ALA A 379 -11.62 -8.65 -8.79
N ASP A 380 -11.00 -7.94 -9.74
CA ASP A 380 -9.98 -6.92 -9.48
C ASP A 380 -10.55 -5.72 -8.72
N VAL A 381 -11.74 -5.26 -9.12
CA VAL A 381 -12.38 -4.07 -8.58
C VAL A 381 -12.75 -4.24 -7.10
N ALA A 382 -13.18 -5.42 -6.68
CA ALA A 382 -13.78 -5.60 -5.36
C ALA A 382 -13.36 -6.85 -4.57
N TRP A 383 -12.92 -7.94 -5.20
CA TRP A 383 -12.80 -9.23 -4.51
C TRP A 383 -11.37 -9.55 -4.06
N ILE A 384 -10.39 -9.36 -4.94
CA ILE A 384 -9.00 -9.78 -4.71
C ILE A 384 -8.35 -9.01 -3.55
N ARG A 385 -8.55 -7.69 -3.49
CA ARG A 385 -7.95 -6.84 -2.44
C ARG A 385 -8.36 -7.25 -1.02
N PRO A 386 -9.66 -7.38 -0.68
CA PRO A 386 -10.07 -7.82 0.67
C PRO A 386 -9.63 -9.27 0.96
N MET A 387 -9.67 -10.15 -0.04
CA MET A 387 -9.15 -11.53 0.10
C MET A 387 -7.67 -11.52 0.49
N LYS A 388 -6.81 -10.83 -0.27
CA LYS A 388 -5.37 -10.73 0.02
C LYS A 388 -5.10 -10.07 1.38
N THR A 389 -5.91 -9.09 1.79
CA THR A 389 -5.80 -8.48 3.12
C THR A 389 -6.04 -9.50 4.24
N ARG A 390 -7.10 -10.32 4.13
CA ARG A 390 -7.38 -11.38 5.11
C ARG A 390 -6.31 -12.48 5.12
N LEU A 391 -5.80 -12.89 3.96
CA LEU A 391 -4.68 -13.85 3.87
C LEU A 391 -3.42 -13.35 4.56
N ARG A 392 -3.08 -12.07 4.41
CA ARG A 392 -1.96 -11.44 5.11
C ARG A 392 -2.16 -11.44 6.63
N GLN A 393 -3.39 -11.20 7.09
CA GLN A 393 -3.70 -11.26 8.52
C GLN A 393 -3.49 -12.67 9.11
N LEU A 394 -3.97 -13.71 8.42
CA LEU A 394 -3.74 -15.11 8.82
C LEU A 394 -2.24 -15.45 8.90
N TRP A 395 -1.45 -14.92 7.97
CA TRP A 395 0.00 -15.08 7.99
C TRP A 395 0.64 -14.38 9.20
N ILE A 396 0.24 -13.15 9.52
CA ILE A 396 0.70 -12.42 10.72
C ILE A 396 0.37 -13.20 11.99
N ASP A 397 -0.84 -13.76 12.07
CA ASP A 397 -1.27 -14.55 13.22
C ASP A 397 -0.46 -15.84 13.35
N LEU A 398 -0.16 -16.52 12.25
CA LEU A 398 0.75 -17.69 12.25
C LEU A 398 2.12 -17.33 12.83
N ILE A 399 2.73 -16.21 12.41
CA ILE A 399 4.01 -15.76 12.96
C ILE A 399 3.88 -15.45 14.45
N ARG A 400 2.83 -14.73 14.84
CA ARG A 400 2.58 -14.37 16.24
C ARG A 400 2.50 -15.62 17.12
N HIS A 401 1.84 -16.68 16.65
CA HIS A 401 1.79 -17.96 17.35
C HIS A 401 3.18 -18.62 17.45
N GLN A 402 3.92 -18.72 16.34
CA GLN A 402 5.26 -19.32 16.35
C GLN A 402 6.22 -18.59 17.29
N VAL A 403 6.20 -17.25 17.28
CA VAL A 403 7.03 -16.42 18.17
C VAL A 403 6.65 -16.64 19.64
N ARG A 404 5.35 -16.72 19.96
CA ARG A 404 4.88 -17.00 21.33
C ARG A 404 5.33 -18.38 21.82
N HIS A 405 5.17 -19.42 21.00
CA HIS A 405 5.60 -20.77 21.35
C HIS A 405 7.12 -20.86 21.55
N HIS A 406 7.89 -20.12 20.75
CA HIS A 406 9.34 -20.13 20.86
C HIS A 406 9.91 -19.40 22.08
N LYS A 407 9.18 -18.42 22.66
CA LYS A 407 9.63 -17.71 23.88
C LYS A 407 9.94 -18.64 25.06
N HIS A 408 9.41 -19.86 25.04
CA HIS A 408 9.60 -20.87 26.09
C HIS A 408 10.65 -21.93 25.72
N GLN A 409 11.37 -21.77 24.61
CA GLN A 409 12.37 -22.72 24.10
C GLN A 409 13.78 -22.12 24.18
N ALA A 410 14.78 -22.93 24.53
CA ALA A 410 16.19 -22.52 24.63
C ALA A 410 16.94 -22.54 23.28
N THR A 411 16.23 -22.76 22.17
CA THR A 411 16.83 -22.89 20.83
C THR A 411 16.75 -21.58 20.05
N THR A 412 17.34 -21.53 18.84
CA THR A 412 17.21 -20.36 17.96
C THR A 412 15.89 -20.41 17.18
N PHE A 413 15.18 -19.28 17.10
CA PHE A 413 13.93 -19.17 16.33
C PHE A 413 14.17 -19.47 14.84
N LYS A 414 13.36 -20.38 14.31
CA LYS A 414 13.27 -20.68 12.88
C LYS A 414 11.83 -20.49 12.43
N LEU A 415 11.60 -19.57 11.51
CA LEU A 415 10.29 -19.35 10.92
C LEU A 415 9.90 -20.57 10.08
N VAL A 416 8.69 -21.09 10.29
CA VAL A 416 8.13 -22.19 9.52
C VAL A 416 7.00 -21.65 8.63
N PRO A 417 7.08 -21.80 7.30
CA PRO A 417 6.00 -21.36 6.43
C PRO A 417 4.77 -22.27 6.58
N PRO A 418 3.57 -21.81 6.21
CA PRO A 418 2.37 -22.65 6.22
C PRO A 418 2.55 -23.88 5.31
N SER A 419 1.94 -24.99 5.73
CA SER A 419 1.86 -26.20 4.89
C SER A 419 0.89 -25.99 3.72
N ARG A 420 0.95 -26.85 2.71
CA ARG A 420 0.01 -26.86 1.58
C ARG A 420 -1.45 -26.93 2.05
N ALA A 421 -1.76 -27.85 2.97
CA ALA A 421 -3.10 -28.00 3.52
C ALA A 421 -3.55 -26.73 4.26
N THR A 422 -2.64 -26.05 4.95
CA THR A 422 -2.93 -24.77 5.61
C THR A 422 -3.22 -23.67 4.59
N ILE A 423 -2.42 -23.56 3.52
CA ILE A 423 -2.65 -22.57 2.45
C ILE A 423 -3.98 -22.81 1.73
N VAL A 424 -4.26 -24.06 1.32
CA VAL A 424 -5.54 -24.41 0.68
C VAL A 424 -6.70 -24.00 1.59
N ARG A 425 -6.65 -24.39 2.88
CA ARG A 425 -7.67 -24.01 3.85
C ARG A 425 -7.82 -22.49 3.97
N TRP A 426 -6.72 -21.75 4.05
CA TRP A 426 -6.77 -20.30 4.19
C TRP A 426 -7.39 -19.64 2.96
N ILE A 427 -7.00 -20.07 1.76
CA ILE A 427 -7.53 -19.52 0.51
C ILE A 427 -9.03 -19.75 0.41
N THR A 428 -9.47 -21.01 0.56
CA THR A 428 -10.89 -21.35 0.41
C THR A 428 -11.73 -20.71 1.52
N GLN A 429 -11.28 -20.77 2.78
CA GLN A 429 -12.00 -20.14 3.88
C GLN A 429 -12.11 -18.62 3.73
N VAL A 430 -11.03 -17.94 3.34
CA VAL A 430 -11.10 -16.48 3.13
C VAL A 430 -12.07 -16.12 2.01
N TRP A 431 -12.08 -16.91 0.92
CA TRP A 431 -13.03 -16.74 -0.17
C TRP A 431 -14.47 -16.96 0.29
N ASP A 432 -14.74 -18.06 1.01
CA ASP A 432 -16.06 -18.40 1.56
C ASP A 432 -16.54 -17.35 2.57
N ASP A 433 -15.64 -16.77 3.36
CA ASP A 433 -15.94 -15.73 4.34
C ASP A 433 -16.15 -14.34 3.72
N LEU A 434 -15.81 -14.12 2.43
CA LEU A 434 -16.08 -12.83 1.78
C LEU A 434 -17.60 -12.60 1.71
N PRO A 435 -18.11 -11.44 2.17
CA PRO A 435 -19.53 -11.14 2.11
C PRO A 435 -20.08 -11.18 0.69
N ARG A 436 -21.33 -11.66 0.52
CA ARG A 436 -22.06 -11.60 -0.76
C ARG A 436 -22.15 -10.17 -1.29
N SER A 437 -22.25 -9.18 -0.40
CA SER A 437 -22.24 -7.76 -0.76
C SER A 437 -20.94 -7.34 -1.46
N THR A 438 -19.79 -7.90 -1.09
CA THR A 438 -18.51 -7.65 -1.80
C THR A 438 -18.57 -8.13 -3.24
N ILE A 439 -19.22 -9.27 -3.49
CA ILE A 439 -19.39 -9.82 -4.83
C ILE A 439 -20.26 -8.90 -5.68
N LEU A 440 -21.46 -8.58 -5.17
CA LEU A 440 -22.42 -7.69 -5.82
C LEU A 440 -21.82 -6.30 -6.09
N ASN A 441 -21.06 -5.75 -5.13
CA ASN A 441 -20.37 -4.47 -5.30
C ASN A 441 -19.34 -4.50 -6.44
N GLY A 442 -18.69 -5.63 -6.70
CA GLY A 442 -17.80 -5.78 -7.85
C GLY A 442 -18.56 -5.61 -9.17
N PHE A 443 -19.62 -6.37 -9.37
CA PHE A 443 -20.47 -6.25 -10.56
C PHE A 443 -21.12 -4.86 -10.69
N GLY A 444 -21.57 -4.28 -9.58
CA GLY A 444 -22.18 -2.95 -9.56
C GLY A 444 -21.20 -1.83 -9.91
N LYS A 445 -19.97 -1.88 -9.39
CA LYS A 445 -18.91 -0.92 -9.75
C LYS A 445 -18.49 -1.01 -11.22
N CYS A 446 -18.50 -2.22 -11.79
CA CYS A 446 -18.32 -2.43 -13.22
C CYS A 446 -19.57 -2.08 -14.06
N LYS A 447 -20.65 -1.58 -13.45
CA LYS A 447 -21.93 -1.26 -14.10
C LYS A 447 -22.56 -2.43 -14.88
N LEU A 448 -22.26 -3.66 -14.47
CA LEU A 448 -22.79 -4.90 -15.07
C LEU A 448 -24.14 -5.31 -14.48
N ILE A 449 -24.44 -4.84 -13.26
CA ILE A 449 -25.75 -4.98 -12.62
C ILE A 449 -26.21 -3.62 -12.09
N GLN A 450 -27.51 -3.45 -11.87
CA GLN A 450 -27.99 -2.25 -11.18
C GLN A 450 -27.46 -2.22 -9.73
N PRO A 451 -27.03 -1.06 -9.23
CA PRO A 451 -26.58 -0.95 -7.86
C PRO A 451 -27.71 -1.33 -6.92
N VAL A 452 -27.46 -2.30 -6.03
CA VAL A 452 -28.40 -2.66 -4.97
C VAL A 452 -28.49 -1.47 -4.03
N THR A 453 -29.56 -0.69 -4.09
CA THR A 453 -29.94 0.24 -3.03
C THR A 453 -30.36 -0.56 -1.81
N GLN A 454 -29.39 -1.05 -1.05
CA GLN A 454 -29.62 -1.46 0.33
C GLN A 454 -29.18 -0.31 1.23
N SER A 455 -30.18 0.37 1.79
CA SER A 455 -30.09 1.27 2.93
C SER A 455 -29.81 0.47 4.20
N ASP A 456 -28.69 -0.23 4.23
CA ASP A 456 -28.12 -0.72 5.49
C ASP A 456 -26.85 0.09 5.70
N GLU A 457 -26.91 1.01 6.66
CA GLU A 457 -25.73 1.55 7.34
C GLU A 457 -24.99 0.37 7.99
N ILE A 458 -24.28 -0.42 7.20
CA ILE A 458 -23.20 -1.23 7.71
C ILE A 458 -22.07 -0.23 7.88
N GLU A 459 -21.81 0.14 9.15
CA GLU A 459 -20.49 0.62 9.56
C GLU A 459 -19.47 -0.28 8.87
N ALA A 460 -18.91 0.19 7.76
CA ALA A 460 -17.65 -0.30 7.28
C ALA A 460 -16.76 -0.14 8.49
N ALA A 461 -16.47 -1.26 9.19
CA ALA A 461 -15.52 -1.25 10.28
C ALA A 461 -14.30 -0.53 9.72
N PHE A 462 -14.11 0.71 10.18
CA PHE A 462 -13.08 1.62 9.72
C PHE A 462 -11.78 0.95 10.18
N VAL A 463 -11.30 0.01 9.37
CA VAL A 463 -9.91 -0.41 9.42
C VAL A 463 -9.20 0.83 8.94
N ASP A 464 -8.70 1.59 9.92
CA ASP A 464 -7.99 2.84 9.75
C ASP A 464 -7.14 2.79 8.47
N GLU A 465 -7.52 3.62 7.50
CA GLU A 465 -6.86 3.70 6.19
C GLU A 465 -5.37 4.02 6.37
N ASP A 466 -5.00 4.69 7.47
CA ASP A 466 -3.61 4.91 7.87
C ASP A 466 -2.94 3.65 8.42
N MET A 467 -3.65 2.75 9.11
CA MET A 467 -3.10 1.46 9.57
C MET A 467 -2.94 0.49 8.39
N LEU A 468 -3.87 0.49 7.44
CA LEU A 468 -3.82 -0.24 6.18
C LEU A 468 -2.70 0.26 5.26
N ALA A 469 -2.51 1.58 5.17
CA ALA A 469 -1.40 2.19 4.44
C ALA A 469 -0.06 1.90 5.13
N GLN A 470 0.01 1.90 6.46
CA GLN A 470 1.23 1.52 7.21
C GLN A 470 1.61 0.04 7.01
N LEU A 471 0.63 -0.86 6.93
CA LEU A 471 0.86 -2.28 6.60
C LEU A 471 1.30 -2.47 5.14
N HIS A 472 0.75 -1.71 4.20
CA HIS A 472 1.18 -1.71 2.80
C HIS A 472 2.62 -1.19 2.63
N VAL A 473 2.93 -0.09 3.31
CA VAL A 473 4.26 0.55 3.30
C VAL A 473 5.30 -0.33 3.99
N GLY A 474 4.89 -1.19 4.92
CA GLY A 474 5.75 -2.13 5.65
C GLY A 474 5.96 -3.49 4.96
N CYS A 475 5.07 -3.90 4.05
CA CYS A 475 5.00 -5.28 3.51
C CYS A 475 4.87 -5.40 1.99
N ALA A 476 5.33 -4.42 1.22
CA ALA A 476 5.34 -4.51 -0.24
C ALA A 476 6.21 -5.68 -0.73
N VAL A 477 5.61 -6.85 -0.90
CA VAL A 477 6.12 -7.86 -1.83
C VAL A 477 5.80 -7.33 -3.23
N ASP A 478 6.78 -7.40 -4.12
CA ASP A 478 6.59 -7.04 -5.52
C ASP A 478 5.53 -7.98 -6.12
N ASP A 479 4.32 -7.46 -6.30
CA ASP A 479 3.15 -8.20 -6.80
C ASP A 479 3.10 -8.21 -8.33
N THR A 480 4.15 -7.74 -9.01
CA THR A 480 4.20 -7.65 -10.47
C THR A 480 4.31 -9.05 -11.07
N ILE A 481 3.28 -9.44 -11.83
CA ILE A 481 3.34 -10.56 -12.76
C ILE A 481 4.14 -10.03 -13.95
N ASP A 482 5.44 -10.35 -13.99
CA ASP A 482 6.30 -9.97 -15.10
C ASP A 482 6.18 -11.03 -16.22
N PRO A 483 5.64 -10.69 -17.39
CA PRO A 483 5.64 -11.58 -18.55
C PRO A 483 7.00 -11.65 -19.25
N SER A 484 8.02 -10.87 -18.84
CA SER A 484 9.27 -10.77 -19.60
C SER A 484 10.29 -11.91 -19.38
N ASP A 485 9.93 -12.98 -18.66
CA ASP A 485 10.73 -14.22 -18.69
C ASP A 485 10.40 -15.09 -19.93
N ASP A 486 9.47 -14.64 -20.77
CA ASP A 486 9.22 -15.17 -22.11
C ASP A 486 10.23 -14.58 -23.11
N ILE A 487 11.39 -15.21 -23.25
CA ILE A 487 12.11 -15.52 -24.51
C ILE A 487 13.25 -16.46 -24.11
N ASP A 488 13.03 -17.76 -24.31
CA ASP A 488 14.13 -18.71 -24.40
C ASP A 488 14.74 -18.51 -25.80
N HIS A 489 15.85 -17.78 -25.90
CA HIS A 489 16.65 -17.70 -27.12
C HIS A 489 17.33 -19.06 -27.35
N HIS A 490 16.57 -20.04 -27.79
CA HIS A 490 17.10 -21.17 -28.53
C HIS A 490 17.11 -20.80 -30.01
N ASP A 491 18.02 -19.90 -30.37
CA ASP A 491 18.46 -19.78 -31.76
C ASP A 491 19.44 -20.91 -32.05
N GLU A 492 19.07 -21.64 -33.10
CA GLU A 492 19.85 -22.62 -33.84
C GLU A 492 21.24 -22.07 -34.18
N LEU A 493 22.30 -22.84 -33.89
CA LEU A 493 23.48 -22.91 -34.74
C LEU A 493 24.07 -24.32 -34.66
N GLU A 494 24.46 -24.80 -35.83
CA GLU A 494 25.07 -26.09 -36.20
C GLU A 494 26.14 -26.65 -35.25
#